data_AF-A0A2N2PLI7-F1
#
_entry.id   AF-A0A2N2PLI7-F1
#
_cell.length_a   1.000
_cell.length_b   1.000
_cell.length_c   1.000
_cell.angle_alpha   90.00
_cell.angle_beta   90.00
_cell.angle_gamma   90.00
#
_symmetry.space_group_name_H-M   'P 1'
#
loop_
_entity.id
_entity.type
_entity.pdbx_description
1 polymer ?
#
loop_
_entity_poly.entity_id
_entity_poly.type
_entity_poly.pdbx_seq_one_letter_code
_entity_poly.pdbx_strand_id
1 'polypeptide(L)' 'MFTRRLGRSNLEVSGMGLGCLTMGGPWTFDNEPHGWGKVDDAESIRAIHYALDAGINFFDTAANYGCGHSERVLFRGIG' A
#
# COMPACT_ATOMS: atom_id res chain seq x y z
N MET A 1 -11.51 0.60 -16.32
CA MET A 1 -10.82 1.55 -15.43
C MET A 1 -10.35 2.75 -16.23
N PHE A 2 -10.37 3.96 -15.68
CA PHE A 2 -9.76 5.14 -16.29
C PHE A 2 -8.27 5.20 -15.93
N THR A 3 -7.38 5.46 -16.90
CA THR A 3 -5.93 5.49 -16.68
C THR A 3 -5.29 6.85 -16.95
N ARG A 4 -4.05 7.00 -16.50
CA ARG A 4 -3.22 8.20 -16.61
C ARG A 4 -1.78 7.81 -16.87
N ARG A 5 -1.11 8.55 -17.75
CA ARG A 5 0.35 8.52 -17.82
C ARG A 5 0.95 9.14 -16.57
N LEU A 6 1.87 8.43 -15.92
CA LEU A 6 2.58 8.93 -14.74
C LEU A 6 3.67 9.94 -15.16
N GLY A 7 3.31 11.21 -15.23
CA GLY A 7 4.21 12.32 -15.55
C GLY A 7 4.87 12.17 -16.93
N ARG A 8 6.20 12.14 -16.94
CA ARG A 8 7.03 11.97 -18.15
C ARG A 8 7.47 10.52 -18.39
N SER A 9 7.04 9.58 -17.56
CA SER A 9 7.34 8.16 -17.75
C SER A 9 6.43 7.55 -18.83
N ASN A 10 6.74 6.30 -19.21
CA ASN A 10 5.88 5.50 -20.09
C ASN A 10 4.91 4.60 -19.29
N LEU A 11 4.73 4.83 -17.99
CA LEU A 11 3.83 4.05 -17.15
C LEU A 11 2.39 4.58 -17.28
N GLU A 12 1.46 3.67 -17.57
CA GLU A 12 0.02 3.93 -17.53
C GLU A 12 -0.55 3.35 -16.23
N VAL A 13 -0.99 4.24 -15.35
CA VAL A 13 -1.55 3.89 -14.04
C VAL A 13 -3.05 4.12 -13.98
N SER A 14 -3.75 3.40 -13.13
CA SER A 14 -5.13 3.68 -12.79
C SER A 14 -5.26 5.11 -12.25
N GLY A 15 -6.33 5.81 -12.63
CA GLY A 15 -6.58 7.19 -12.19
C GLY A 15 -6.79 7.34 -10.67
N MET A 16 -6.99 6.20 -9.98
CA MET A 16 -7.00 6.07 -8.53
C MET A 16 -5.94 5.02 -8.15
N GLY A 17 -5.15 5.30 -7.11
CA GLY A 17 -4.19 4.36 -6.52
C GLY A 17 -4.60 3.96 -5.11
N LEU A 18 -3.95 2.92 -4.58
CA LEU A 18 -4.10 2.48 -3.19
C LEU A 18 -2.86 2.86 -2.36
N GLY A 19 -3.07 3.69 -1.34
CA GLY A 19 -2.03 4.00 -0.35
C GLY A 19 -1.97 2.93 0.74
N CYS A 20 -0.75 2.47 1.07
CA CYS A 20 -0.53 1.33 1.98
C CYS A 20 0.03 1.76 3.35
N LEU A 21 0.02 3.05 3.69
CA LEU A 21 0.54 3.58 4.97
C LEU A 21 -0.11 2.89 6.19
N THR A 22 -1.44 2.73 6.20
CA THR A 22 -2.17 2.12 7.32
C THR A 22 -1.88 0.63 7.47
N MET A 23 -1.53 -0.05 6.37
CA MET A 23 -1.10 -1.45 6.37
C MET A 23 0.24 -1.64 7.09
N GLY A 24 1.01 -0.57 7.32
CA GLY A 24 2.24 -0.61 8.11
C GLY A 24 2.02 -0.91 9.59
N GLY A 25 0.81 -0.69 10.12
CA GLY A 25 0.48 -0.98 11.51
C GLY A 25 1.31 -0.17 12.52
N PRO A 26 1.34 -0.61 13.79
CA PRO A 26 2.08 0.07 14.84
C PRO A 26 3.58 -0.12 14.66
N TRP A 27 4.33 0.98 14.76
CA TRP A 27 5.79 0.97 14.83
C TRP A 27 6.29 2.16 15.63
N THR A 28 7.54 2.06 16.08
CA THR A 28 8.19 3.00 16.99
C THR A 28 9.50 3.46 16.39
N PHE A 29 9.80 4.75 16.55
CA PHE A 29 11.09 5.36 16.22
C PHE A 29 11.45 6.31 17.37
N ASP A 30 12.68 6.22 17.85
CA ASP A 30 13.16 6.99 19.02
C ASP A 30 12.24 6.91 20.25
N ASN A 31 11.74 5.70 20.55
CA ASN A 31 10.77 5.43 21.63
C ASN A 31 9.39 6.10 21.49
N GLU A 32 9.12 6.80 20.38
CA GLU A 32 7.83 7.43 20.09
C GLU A 32 7.01 6.58 19.11
N PRO A 33 5.67 6.51 19.26
CA PRO A 33 4.82 5.82 18.29
C PRO A 33 4.68 6.65 17.01
N HIS A 34 5.11 6.07 15.89
CA HIS A 34 5.00 6.69 14.55
C HIS A 34 4.05 5.92 13.62
N GLY A 35 3.60 4.73 14.04
CA GLY A 35 2.71 3.88 13.27
C GLY A 35 1.23 4.17 13.43
N TRP A 36 0.45 3.44 12.65
CA TRP A 36 -1.00 3.39 12.80
C TRP A 36 -1.40 2.43 13.92
N GLY A 37 -2.69 2.41 14.25
CA GLY A 37 -3.24 1.44 15.18
C GLY A 37 -3.02 -0.01 14.73
N LYS A 38 -3.44 -0.95 15.58
CA LYS A 38 -3.38 -2.39 15.27
C LYS A 38 -4.06 -2.67 13.92
N VAL A 39 -3.34 -3.34 13.04
CA VAL A 39 -3.81 -3.75 11.71
C VAL A 39 -3.92 -5.27 11.62
N ASP A 40 -4.91 -5.74 10.86
CA ASP A 40 -5.02 -7.14 10.44
C ASP A 40 -4.44 -7.27 9.02
N ASP A 41 -3.35 -8.03 8.89
CA ASP A 41 -2.71 -8.28 7.61
C ASP A 41 -3.65 -9.00 6.63
N ALA A 42 -4.53 -9.86 7.13
CA ALA A 42 -5.48 -10.57 6.28
C ALA A 42 -6.53 -9.60 5.70
N GLU A 43 -6.97 -8.61 6.47
CA GLU A 43 -7.84 -7.53 5.97
C GLU A 43 -7.10 -6.65 4.97
N SER A 44 -5.84 -6.32 5.24
CA SER A 44 -5.01 -5.54 4.32
C SER A 44 -4.86 -6.26 2.96
N ILE A 45 -4.63 -7.58 2.98
CA ILE A 45 -4.56 -8.40 1.76
C ILE A 45 -5.92 -8.45 1.05
N ARG A 46 -7.03 -8.59 1.77
CA ARG A 46 -8.37 -8.51 1.17
C ARG A 46 -8.61 -7.16 0.48
N ALA A 47 -8.17 -6.06 1.08
CA ALA A 47 -8.26 -4.73 0.48
C ALA A 47 -7.39 -4.60 -0.77
N ILE A 48 -6.19 -5.19 -0.79
CA ILE A 48 -5.33 -5.25 -1.98
C ILE A 48 -6.00 -6.03 -3.10
N HIS A 49 -6.54 -7.22 -2.81
CA HIS A 49 -7.26 -8.02 -3.80
C HIS A 49 -8.47 -7.26 -4.36
N TYR A 50 -9.25 -6.60 -3.51
CA TYR A 50 -10.38 -5.78 -3.95
C TYR A 50 -9.93 -4.64 -4.87
N ALA A 51 -8.81 -3.97 -4.56
CA ALA A 51 -8.24 -2.94 -5.41
C ALA A 51 -7.83 -3.49 -6.78
N LEU A 52 -7.18 -4.65 -6.82
CA LEU A 52 -6.81 -5.35 -8.05
C LEU A 52 -8.05 -5.72 -8.88
N ASP A 53 -9.08 -6.30 -8.26
CA ASP A 53 -10.35 -6.66 -8.90
C ASP A 53 -11.07 -5.42 -9.47
N ALA A 54 -10.96 -4.28 -8.79
CA ALA A 54 -11.47 -2.99 -9.26
C ALA A 54 -10.64 -2.37 -10.40
N GLY A 55 -9.51 -2.97 -10.77
CA GLY A 55 -8.63 -2.52 -11.85
C GLY A 55 -7.56 -1.49 -11.41
N ILE A 56 -7.28 -1.36 -10.12
CA ILE A 56 -6.15 -0.56 -9.62
C ILE A 56 -4.85 -1.29 -9.97
N ASN A 57 -3.90 -0.55 -10.55
CA ASN A 57 -2.55 -1.04 -10.83
C ASN A 57 -1.45 -0.15 -10.23
N PHE A 58 -1.84 0.82 -9.39
CA PHE A 58 -0.93 1.78 -8.77
C PHE A 58 -1.06 1.75 -7.25
N PHE A 59 0.03 1.36 -6.60
CA PHE A 59 0.13 1.16 -5.15
C PHE A 59 1.27 2.01 -4.61
N ASP A 60 1.00 2.75 -3.53
CA ASP A 60 1.99 3.56 -2.81
C ASP A 60 2.35 2.89 -1.48
N THR A 61 3.63 2.65 -1.25
CA THR A 61 4.18 2.12 0.00
C THR A 61 5.58 2.70 0.26
N ALA A 62 6.14 2.48 1.44
CA ALA A 62 7.47 2.95 1.79
C ALA A 62 8.07 2.18 2.99
N ALA A 63 9.40 2.16 3.09
CA ALA A 63 10.13 1.51 4.18
C ALA A 63 9.80 2.05 5.57
N ASN A 64 9.43 3.33 5.69
CA ASN A 64 8.98 3.94 6.94
C ASN A 64 7.53 3.56 7.32
N TYR A 65 6.78 2.86 6.46
CA TYR A 65 5.45 2.36 6.80
C TYR A 65 5.59 1.03 7.56
N GLY A 66 5.78 1.12 8.87
CA GLY A 66 5.92 -0.05 9.74
C GLY A 66 7.27 -0.75 9.63
N CYS A 67 8.36 -0.01 9.41
CA CYS A 67 9.70 -0.59 9.18
C CYS A 67 9.67 -1.68 8.08
N GLY A 68 9.10 -1.33 6.93
CA GLY A 68 8.91 -2.21 5.76
C GLY A 68 7.78 -3.23 5.90
N HIS A 69 6.97 -3.17 6.97
CA HIS A 69 5.82 -4.08 7.12
C HIS A 69 4.81 -3.89 5.99
N SER A 70 4.50 -2.64 5.63
CA SER A 70 3.61 -2.33 4.52
C SER A 70 4.09 -2.95 3.20
N GLU A 71 5.38 -2.88 2.89
CA GLU A 71 5.97 -3.48 1.68
C GLU A 71 5.80 -5.01 1.66
N ARG A 72 6.02 -5.67 2.80
CA ARG A 72 5.84 -7.13 2.95
C ARG A 72 4.38 -7.55 2.85
N VAL A 73 3.45 -6.75 3.38
CA VAL A 73 2.00 -6.98 3.23
C VAL A 73 1.59 -6.80 1.77
N LEU A 74 2.02 -5.71 1.13
CA LEU A 74 1.72 -5.44 -0.27
C LEU A 74 2.20 -6.57 -1.17
N PHE A 75 3.46 -6.99 -1.04
CA PHE A 75 4.03 -8.11 -1.79
C PHE A 75 3.20 -9.39 -1.63
N ARG A 76 2.81 -9.77 -0.40
CA ARG A 76 1.94 -10.93 -0.17
C ARG A 76 0.57 -10.84 -0.86
N GLY A 77 0.05 -9.63 -1.09
CA GLY A 77 -1.24 -9.41 -1.73
C GLY A 77 -1.19 -9.27 -3.25
N ILE A 78 -0.04 -8.90 -3.84
CA ILE A 78 0.10 -8.72 -5.30
C ILE A 78 0.76 -9.91 -6.00
N GLY A 79 1.52 -10.75 -5.28
CA GLY A 79 2.31 -11.86 -5.84
C GLY A 79 3.75 -11.45 -6.15
#